data_AF-A0A8J6E3A0-F1
#
_entry.id   AF-A0A8J6E3A0-F1
#
_cell.length_a   1.000
_cell.length_b   1.000
_cell.length_c   1.000
_cell.angle_alpha   90.00
_cell.angle_beta   90.00
_cell.angle_gamma   90.00
#
_symmetry.space_group_name_H-M   'P 1'
#
loop_
_entity.id
_entity.type
_entity.pdbx_description
1 polymer ?
#
loop_
_entity_poly.entity_id
_entity_poly.type
_entity_poly.pdbx_seq_one_letter_code
_entity_poly.pdbx_strand_id
1 'polypeptide(L)'
;MASCSLNDLLELQSPLEGALQEAGSQDERERLVLEYLEKVEGRAAGLRVPDFCPGLQWLNTDGALSLHRDLRGKVVLLDFFTYCCINCMHILPDLHALE
;
A
#
# COMPACT_ATOMS: atom_id res chain seq x y z
N MET A 1 -22.58 -2.60 -1.84
CA MET A 1 -21.14 -2.89 -2.04
C MET A 1 -20.45 -2.57 -0.73
N ALA A 2 -19.73 -3.53 -0.13
CA ALA A 2 -18.97 -3.24 1.08
C ALA A 2 -17.85 -2.26 0.70
N SER A 3 -17.90 -1.03 1.23
CA SER A 3 -16.84 -0.05 1.07
C SER A 3 -15.75 -0.35 2.10
N CYS A 4 -14.60 -0.83 1.64
CA CYS A 4 -13.38 -0.83 2.43
C CYS A 4 -12.76 0.56 2.37
N SER A 5 -12.28 1.07 3.49
CA SER A 5 -11.57 2.35 3.63
C SER A 5 -10.19 2.14 4.25
N LEU A 6 -9.29 3.09 4.05
CA LEU A 6 -8.01 3.13 4.77
C LEU A 6 -8.21 3.19 6.30
N ASN A 7 -9.35 3.70 6.75
CA ASN A 7 -9.70 3.71 8.18
C ASN A 7 -9.80 2.29 8.76
N ASP A 8 -10.17 1.29 7.95
CA ASP A 8 -10.28 -0.10 8.41
C ASP A 8 -8.90 -0.72 8.72
N LEU A 9 -7.81 -0.13 8.18
CA LEU A 9 -6.43 -0.51 8.46
C LEU A 9 -5.85 0.22 9.67
N LEU A 10 -6.36 1.41 10.00
CA LEU A 10 -5.77 2.28 11.02
C LEU A 10 -5.66 1.59 12.39
N GLU A 11 -6.71 0.87 12.79
CA GLU A 11 -6.76 0.11 14.05
C GLU A 11 -5.68 -0.97 14.15
N LEU A 12 -5.23 -1.52 13.01
CA LEU A 12 -4.18 -2.53 12.96
C LEU A 12 -2.78 -1.91 12.86
N GLN A 13 -2.68 -0.76 12.21
CA GLN A 13 -1.41 -0.11 11.91
C GLN A 13 -0.87 0.71 13.10
N SER A 14 -1.73 1.41 13.85
CA SER A 14 -1.26 2.26 14.96
C SER A 14 -0.44 1.50 16.04
N PRO A 15 -0.81 0.27 16.44
CA PRO A 15 0.03 -0.51 17.36
C PRO A 15 1.39 -0.90 16.77
N LEU A 16 1.44 -1.22 15.47
CA LEU A 16 2.70 -1.55 14.78
C LEU A 16 3.65 -0.34 14.79
N GLU A 17 3.14 0.85 14.48
CA GLU A 17 3.95 2.08 14.43
C GLU A 17 4.61 2.38 15.78
N GLY A 18 3.85 2.26 16.88
CA GLY A 18 4.40 2.40 18.22
C GLY A 18 5.49 1.36 18.53
N ALA A 19 5.23 0.09 18.21
CA ALA A 19 6.19 -0.99 18.44
C ALA A 19 7.47 -0.81 17.59
N LEU A 20 7.36 -0.33 16.34
CA LEU A 20 8.51 -0.07 15.47
C LEU A 20 9.38 1.09 15.97
N GLN A 21 8.80 2.05 16.70
CA GLN A 21 9.55 3.14 17.30
C GLN A 21 10.34 2.70 18.54
N GLU A 22 9.85 1.70 19.27
CA GLU A 22 10.48 1.14 20.46
C GLU A 22 11.47 0.00 20.15
N ALA A 23 11.36 -0.62 18.97
CA ALA A 23 12.20 -1.74 18.56
C ALA A 23 13.69 -1.40 18.59
N GLY A 24 14.47 -2.22 19.31
CA GLY A 24 15.90 -1.99 19.54
C GLY A 24 16.82 -2.55 18.45
N SER A 25 16.28 -3.29 17.49
CA SER A 25 17.06 -3.96 16.43
C SER A 25 16.27 -4.12 15.13
N GLN A 26 16.99 -4.35 14.04
CA GLN A 26 16.40 -4.63 12.73
C GLN A 26 15.60 -5.95 12.72
N ASP A 27 16.14 -7.02 13.31
CA ASP A 27 15.46 -8.32 13.41
C ASP A 27 14.12 -8.21 14.16
N GLU A 28 14.09 -7.39 15.22
CA GLU A 28 12.86 -7.12 15.95
C GLU A 28 11.83 -6.37 15.09
N ARG A 29 12.26 -5.36 14.34
CA ARG A 29 11.39 -4.62 13.40
C ARG A 29 10.81 -5.56 12.34
N GLU A 30 11.64 -6.42 11.76
CA GLU A 30 11.20 -7.41 10.75
C GLU A 30 10.18 -8.37 11.33
N ARG A 31 10.42 -8.91 12.54
CA ARG A 31 9.47 -9.76 13.23
C ARG A 31 8.13 -9.06 13.46
N LEU A 32 8.15 -7.80 13.91
CA LEU A 32 6.94 -7.00 14.15
C LEU A 32 6.14 -6.77 12.86
N VAL A 33 6.82 -6.47 11.75
CA VAL A 33 6.16 -6.30 10.44
C VAL A 33 5.56 -7.63 9.95
N LEU A 34 6.27 -8.75 10.10
CA LEU A 34 5.75 -10.07 9.73
C LEU A 34 4.50 -10.43 10.55
N GLU A 35 4.52 -10.21 11.86
CA GLU A 35 3.35 -10.44 12.73
C GLU A 35 2.16 -9.55 12.32
N TYR A 36 2.41 -8.30 11.93
CA TYR A 36 1.38 -7.43 11.39
C TYR A 36 0.78 -7.95 10.08
N LEU A 37 1.60 -8.44 9.15
CA LEU A 37 1.13 -9.00 7.89
C LEU A 37 0.22 -10.21 8.12
N GLU A 38 0.57 -11.11 9.04
CA GLU A 38 -0.27 -12.25 9.44
C GLU A 38 -1.63 -11.79 10.00
N LYS A 39 -1.64 -10.74 10.85
CA LYS A 39 -2.87 -10.17 11.41
C LYS A 39 -3.76 -9.56 10.33
N VAL A 40 -3.18 -8.82 9.38
CA VAL A 40 -3.91 -8.20 8.27
C VAL A 40 -4.48 -9.28 7.35
N GLU A 41 -3.72 -10.34 7.05
CA GLU A 41 -4.18 -11.46 6.23
C GLU A 41 -5.43 -12.12 6.83
N GLY A 42 -5.47 -12.30 8.16
CA GLY A 42 -6.66 -12.78 8.88
C GLY A 42 -7.92 -11.91 8.72
N ARG A 43 -7.77 -10.64 8.32
CA ARG A 43 -8.88 -9.69 8.05
C ARG A 43 -9.05 -9.34 6.57
N ALA A 44 -8.23 -9.93 5.67
CA ALA A 44 -8.15 -9.56 4.26
C ALA A 44 -9.47 -9.70 3.48
N ALA A 45 -10.39 -10.56 3.94
CA ALA A 45 -11.72 -10.71 3.33
C ALA A 45 -12.51 -9.39 3.30
N GLY A 46 -12.29 -8.50 4.27
CA GLY A 46 -12.91 -7.17 4.34
C GLY A 46 -12.09 -6.04 3.69
N LEU A 47 -10.81 -6.30 3.38
CA LEU A 47 -9.84 -5.29 2.95
C LEU A 47 -9.49 -5.44 1.46
N ARG A 48 -10.49 -5.35 0.59
CA ARG A 48 -10.26 -5.39 -0.86
C ARG A 48 -10.25 -3.98 -1.43
N VAL A 49 -9.16 -3.66 -2.13
CA VAL A 49 -9.06 -2.46 -2.94
C VAL A 49 -9.99 -2.60 -4.15
N PRO A 50 -10.82 -1.58 -4.47
CA PRO A 50 -11.62 -1.60 -5.69
C PRO A 50 -10.72 -1.49 -6.93
N ASP A 51 -11.17 -2.03 -8.07
CA ASP A 51 -10.46 -1.86 -9.32
C ASP A 51 -10.51 -0.42 -9.84
N PHE A 52 -9.65 -0.09 -10.80
CA PHE A 52 -9.62 1.24 -11.40
C PHE A 52 -10.89 1.55 -12.21
N CYS A 53 -11.32 2.81 -12.17
CA CYS A 53 -12.49 3.25 -12.94
C CYS A 53 -12.26 3.08 -14.46
N PRO A 54 -13.28 2.65 -15.22
CA PRO A 54 -13.17 2.51 -16.67
C PRO A 54 -12.99 3.88 -17.34
N GLY A 55 -12.29 3.91 -18.48
CA GLY A 55 -12.13 5.10 -19.30
C GLY A 55 -11.06 6.09 -18.83
N LEU A 56 -10.30 5.76 -17.78
CA LEU A 56 -9.12 6.53 -17.39
C LEU A 56 -8.02 6.42 -18.46
N GLN A 57 -7.28 7.51 -18.65
CA GLN A 57 -6.08 7.52 -19.48
C GLN A 57 -4.90 6.97 -18.68
N TRP A 58 -4.10 6.13 -19.32
CA TRP A 58 -2.93 5.52 -18.72
C TRP A 58 -1.66 5.99 -19.45
N LEU A 59 -0.59 6.13 -18.69
CA LEU A 59 0.74 6.51 -19.16
C LEU A 59 1.73 5.43 -18.74
N ASN A 60 2.84 5.27 -19.48
CA ASN A 60 3.90 4.29 -19.23
C ASN A 60 3.44 2.81 -19.23
N THR A 61 2.36 2.51 -19.96
CA THR A 61 1.83 1.15 -20.17
C THR A 61 1.19 1.08 -21.54
N ASP A 62 1.13 -0.12 -22.13
CA ASP A 62 0.50 -0.38 -23.43
C ASP A 62 -1.03 -0.24 -23.40
N GLY A 63 -1.64 -0.25 -22.21
CA GLY A 63 -3.09 -0.12 -22.03
C GLY A 63 -3.51 0.00 -20.57
N ALA A 64 -4.83 0.06 -20.36
CA ALA A 64 -5.41 0.17 -19.02
C ALA A 64 -5.14 -1.08 -18.18
N LEU A 65 -4.73 -0.86 -16.93
CA LEU A 65 -4.45 -1.93 -15.97
C LEU A 65 -5.68 -2.24 -15.10
N SER A 66 -5.75 -3.48 -14.61
CA SER A 66 -6.69 -3.94 -13.59
C SER A 66 -5.92 -4.53 -12.41
N LEU A 67 -6.28 -4.13 -11.18
CA LEU A 67 -5.70 -4.68 -9.95
C LEU A 67 -5.95 -6.19 -9.82
N HIS A 68 -7.14 -6.65 -10.22
CA HIS A 68 -7.56 -8.03 -10.00
C HIS A 68 -7.13 -8.99 -11.11
N ARG A 69 -6.92 -8.49 -12.32
CA ARG A 69 -6.52 -9.29 -13.48
C ARG A 69 -5.02 -9.22 -13.76
N ASP A 70 -4.48 -8.02 -13.92
CA ASP A 70 -3.14 -7.81 -14.49
C ASP A 70 -2.05 -7.76 -13.40
N LEU A 71 -2.43 -7.37 -12.17
CA LEU A 71 -1.50 -7.19 -11.04
C LEU A 71 -1.62 -8.27 -9.96
N ARG A 72 -2.40 -9.32 -10.20
CA ARG A 72 -2.57 -10.43 -9.25
C ARG A 72 -1.23 -11.14 -8.98
N GLY A 73 -0.93 -11.39 -7.70
CA GLY A 73 0.28 -12.08 -7.27
C GLY A 73 1.51 -11.18 -7.14
N LYS A 74 1.33 -9.86 -7.27
CA LYS A 74 2.38 -8.87 -7.03
C LYS A 74 2.09 -8.07 -5.76
N VAL A 75 3.15 -7.59 -5.12
CA VAL A 75 3.03 -6.47 -4.17
C VAL A 75 2.87 -5.20 -5.00
N VAL A 76 1.82 -4.42 -4.73
CA VAL A 76 1.48 -3.21 -5.50
C VAL A 76 1.48 -2.03 -4.54
N LEU A 77 2.26 -1.01 -4.87
CA LEU A 77 2.26 0.28 -4.19
C LEU A 77 1.42 1.27 -5.02
N LEU A 78 0.43 1.90 -4.39
CA LEU A 78 -0.38 2.95 -5.01
C LEU A 78 0.05 4.31 -4.46
N ASP A 79 0.62 5.15 -5.32
CA ASP A 79 0.98 6.53 -4.98
C ASP A 79 -0.10 7.51 -5.45
N PHE A 80 -0.83 8.10 -4.50
CA PHE A 80 -1.83 9.13 -4.77
C PHE A 80 -1.15 10.51 -4.80
N PHE A 81 -0.66 10.90 -5.97
CA PHE A 81 0.15 12.12 -6.15
C PHE A 81 -0.47 13.15 -7.10
N THR A 82 0.08 14.37 -7.08
CA THR A 82 -0.12 15.36 -8.14
C THR A 82 1.17 16.13 -8.43
N TYR A 83 1.43 16.45 -9.70
CA TYR A 83 2.71 17.00 -10.16
C TYR A 83 3.06 18.38 -9.59
N CYS A 84 2.07 19.16 -9.16
CA CYS A 84 2.30 20.50 -8.60
C CYS A 84 2.59 20.49 -7.10
N CYS A 85 2.50 19.33 -6.43
CA CYS A 85 2.73 19.20 -5.00
C CYS A 85 4.23 18.98 -4.71
N ILE A 86 4.86 19.92 -4.02
CA ILE A 86 6.27 19.81 -3.65
C ILE A 86 6.56 18.58 -2.77
N ASN A 87 5.64 18.22 -1.87
CA ASN A 87 5.79 17.03 -1.03
C ASN A 87 5.80 15.75 -1.87
N CYS A 88 4.99 15.67 -2.93
CA CYS A 88 5.00 14.53 -3.85
C CYS A 88 6.31 14.47 -4.63
N MET A 89 6.82 15.60 -5.10
CA MET A 89 8.09 15.64 -5.84
C MET A 89 9.27 15.11 -5.00
N HIS A 90 9.25 15.35 -3.68
CA HIS A 90 10.28 14.81 -2.78
C HIS A 90 10.23 13.29 -2.59
N ILE A 91 9.08 12.65 -2.84
CA ILE A 91 8.93 11.18 -2.74
C ILE A 91 9.39 10.47 -4.02
N LEU A 92 9.42 11.15 -5.17
CA LEU A 92 9.80 10.53 -6.45
C LEU A 92 11.20 9.87 -6.44
N PRO A 93 12.26 10.45 -5.83
CA PRO A 93 13.56 9.79 -5.74
C PRO A 93 13.51 8.48 -4.94
N ASP A 94 12.74 8.43 -3.87
CA ASP A 94 12.59 7.23 -3.03
C ASP A 94 11.87 6.11 -3.82
N LEU A 95 10.84 6.47 -4.59
CA LEU A 95 10.15 5.54 -5.49
C LEU A 95 11.07 5.02 -6.60
N HIS A 96 11.91 5.89 -7.17
CA HIS A 96 12.88 5.48 -8.20
C HIS A 96 13.96 4.55 -7.67
N ALA A 97 14.36 4.69 -6.40
CA ALA A 97 15.32 3.78 -5.77
C ALA A 97 14.70 2.41 -5.42
N LEU A 98 13.37 2.33 -5.33
CA LEU A 98 12.63 1.10 -5.01
C LEU A 98 12.31 0.26 -6.27
N GLU A 99 12.17 0.90 -7.43
CA GLU A 99 11.94 0.25 -8.74
C GLU A 99 13.15 -0.54 -9.24
#